data_AF-A0A7G9YEV5-F1
#
_entry.id   AF-A0A7G9YEV5-F1
#
_cell.length_a   1.000
_cell.length_b   1.000
_cell.length_c   1.000
_cell.angle_alpha   90.00
_cell.angle_beta   90.00
_cell.angle_gamma   90.00
#
_symmetry.space_group_name_H-M   'P 1'
#
loop_
_entity.id
_entity.type
_entity.pdbx_description
1 polymer ?
#
loop_
_entity_poly.entity_id
_entity_poly.type
_entity_poly.pdbx_seq_one_letter_code
_entity_poly.pdbx_strand_id
1 'polypeptide(L)'
;MAIKNDYEPPGRMTIDNPKSYWVIFCKSVFSASHFLSQFSELEEFDNFVSQFYLNEYTRVALPLLLEKEVFGLGFALACDFLKENGYPKFVKPDVHIKAIFHGIGISKSDSDYDIFKDVIRFSEDIKELPYCVDKLFWLVGSGRFYLDEVKINTNRDEFIGRIKHEFRDEL
;
A
#
# COMPACT_ATOMS: atom_id res chain seq x y z
N MET A 1 -21.07 9.59 11.12
CA MET A 1 -20.75 10.67 10.18
C MET A 1 -22.06 11.23 9.66
N ALA A 2 -22.55 12.34 10.24
CA ALA A 2 -23.78 12.98 9.79
C ALA A 2 -23.47 13.82 8.55
N ILE A 3 -24.15 13.56 7.44
CA ILE A 3 -24.18 14.50 6.31
C ILE A 3 -24.80 15.77 6.87
N LYS A 4 -24.02 16.85 7.00
CA LYS A 4 -24.54 18.15 7.41
C LYS A 4 -25.57 18.59 6.37
N ASN A 5 -26.80 18.84 6.79
CA ASN A 5 -27.91 19.23 5.90
C ASN A 5 -27.62 20.50 5.08
N ASP A 6 -26.66 21.33 5.50
CA ASP A 6 -26.30 22.60 4.86
C ASP A 6 -24.98 22.56 4.06
N TYR A 7 -24.56 21.38 3.61
CA TYR A 7 -23.36 21.27 2.77
C TYR A 7 -23.70 21.56 1.30
N GLU A 8 -23.27 22.72 0.81
CA GLU A 8 -23.22 22.98 -0.63
C GLU A 8 -22.01 22.26 -1.24
N PRO A 9 -22.21 21.31 -2.17
CA PRO A 9 -21.09 20.64 -2.80
C PRO A 9 -20.26 21.65 -3.60
N PRO A 10 -18.91 21.55 -3.58
CA PRO A 10 -17.99 22.55 -4.14
C PRO A 10 -18.03 22.66 -5.67
N GLY A 11 -18.93 21.92 -6.33
CA GLY A 11 -19.18 22.02 -7.76
C GLY A 11 -20.27 21.04 -8.21
N ARG A 12 -20.86 21.30 -9.38
CA ARG A 12 -21.81 20.39 -10.02
C ARG A 12 -21.10 19.13 -10.50
N MET A 13 -21.70 17.96 -10.27
CA MET A 13 -21.29 16.71 -10.89
C MET A 13 -21.53 16.81 -12.41
N THR A 14 -20.47 17.12 -13.13
CA THR A 14 -20.50 17.26 -14.60
C THR A 14 -19.76 16.07 -15.16
N ILE A 15 -20.48 15.11 -15.77
CA ILE A 15 -19.93 13.81 -16.20
C ILE A 15 -18.73 13.95 -17.15
N ASP A 16 -18.74 15.01 -17.97
CA ASP A 16 -17.71 15.33 -18.95
C ASP A 16 -16.52 16.09 -18.35
N ASN A 17 -16.57 16.47 -17.06
CA ASN A 17 -15.44 17.08 -16.38
C ASN A 17 -14.51 15.99 -15.81
N PRO A 18 -13.37 15.71 -16.44
CA PRO A 18 -12.46 14.66 -15.98
C PRO A 18 -11.76 15.00 -14.66
N LYS A 19 -11.86 16.24 -14.17
CA LYS A 19 -11.28 16.69 -12.90
C LYS A 19 -12.30 16.71 -11.75
N SER A 20 -13.56 16.37 -12.00
CA SER A 20 -14.56 16.29 -10.94
C SER A 20 -14.29 15.08 -10.05
N TYR A 21 -13.96 15.30 -8.78
CA TYR A 21 -13.68 14.21 -7.82
C TYR A 21 -14.84 13.23 -7.69
N TRP A 22 -16.08 13.72 -7.72
CA TRP A 22 -17.26 12.86 -7.70
C TRP A 22 -17.36 11.97 -8.95
N VAL A 23 -17.05 12.52 -10.13
CA VAL A 23 -17.05 11.74 -11.38
C VAL A 23 -15.93 10.71 -11.37
N ILE A 24 -14.73 11.09 -10.92
CA ILE A 24 -13.60 10.15 -10.76
C ILE A 24 -13.99 9.03 -9.81
N PHE A 25 -14.51 9.36 -8.63
CA PHE A 25 -14.96 8.39 -7.63
C PHE A 25 -16.00 7.41 -8.20
N CYS A 26 -17.06 7.92 -8.85
CA CYS A 26 -18.08 7.06 -9.45
C CYS A 26 -17.49 6.15 -10.55
N LYS A 27 -16.63 6.68 -11.43
CA LYS A 27 -15.95 5.88 -12.46
C LYS A 27 -15.08 4.79 -11.83
N SER A 28 -14.37 5.09 -10.76
CA SER A 28 -13.56 4.13 -10.01
C SER A 28 -14.42 3.01 -9.40
N VAL A 29 -15.56 3.35 -8.79
CA VAL A 29 -16.50 2.36 -8.25
C VAL A 29 -17.02 1.44 -9.36
N PHE A 30 -17.50 2.00 -10.48
CA PHE A 30 -17.98 1.17 -11.60
C PHE A 30 -16.88 0.28 -12.18
N SER A 31 -15.66 0.80 -12.35
CA SER A 31 -14.53 0.03 -12.87
C SER A 31 -14.13 -1.11 -11.91
N ALA A 32 -14.07 -0.83 -10.60
CA ALA A 32 -13.77 -1.83 -9.60
C ALA A 32 -14.86 -2.90 -9.52
N SER A 33 -16.14 -2.51 -9.54
CA SER A 33 -17.26 -3.44 -9.57
C SER A 33 -17.24 -4.31 -10.83
N HIS A 34 -16.89 -3.74 -11.98
CA HIS A 34 -16.77 -4.49 -13.22
C HIS A 34 -15.65 -5.54 -13.14
N PHE A 35 -14.47 -5.16 -12.66
CA PHE A 35 -13.35 -6.09 -12.44
C PHE A 35 -13.74 -7.21 -11.46
N LEU A 36 -14.29 -6.87 -10.30
CA LEU A 36 -14.70 -7.86 -9.29
C LEU A 36 -15.84 -8.77 -9.77
N SER A 37 -16.71 -8.29 -10.67
CA SER A 37 -17.79 -9.10 -11.24
C SER A 37 -17.33 -10.25 -12.14
N GLN A 38 -16.04 -10.30 -12.48
CA GLN A 38 -15.44 -11.43 -13.20
C GLN A 38 -15.31 -12.68 -12.33
N PHE A 39 -15.37 -12.53 -11.01
CA PHE A 39 -15.28 -13.61 -10.04
C PHE A 39 -16.69 -13.91 -9.50
N SER A 40 -17.10 -15.18 -9.59
CA SER A 40 -18.43 -15.63 -9.16
C SER A 40 -18.56 -15.67 -7.64
N GLU A 41 -17.43 -15.91 -6.95
CA GLU A 41 -17.34 -16.01 -5.50
C GLU A 41 -15.96 -15.58 -4.99
N LEU A 42 -15.86 -15.37 -3.67
CA LEU A 42 -14.61 -14.93 -3.04
C LEU A 42 -13.46 -15.92 -3.25
N GLU A 43 -13.73 -17.22 -3.22
CA GLU A 43 -12.72 -18.26 -3.42
C GLU A 43 -12.06 -18.17 -4.81
N GLU A 44 -12.82 -17.79 -5.84
CA GLU A 44 -12.27 -17.59 -7.19
C GLU A 44 -11.28 -16.41 -7.22
N PHE A 45 -11.61 -15.32 -6.53
CA PHE A 45 -10.72 -14.17 -6.39
C PHE A 45 -9.46 -14.53 -5.57
N ASP A 46 -9.62 -15.26 -4.46
CA ASP A 46 -8.48 -15.73 -3.65
C ASP A 46 -7.54 -16.63 -4.47
N ASN A 47 -8.12 -17.55 -5.26
CA ASN A 47 -7.36 -18.41 -6.17
C ASN A 47 -6.60 -17.59 -7.22
N PHE A 48 -7.23 -16.57 -7.79
CA PHE A 48 -6.59 -15.64 -8.72
C PHE A 48 -5.42 -14.91 -8.05
N VAL A 49 -5.60 -14.32 -6.86
CA VAL A 49 -4.54 -13.64 -6.12
C VAL A 49 -3.38 -14.59 -5.79
N SER A 50 -3.68 -15.84 -5.44
CA SER A 50 -2.66 -16.83 -5.05
C SER A 50 -1.64 -17.14 -6.14
N GLN A 51 -2.02 -16.99 -7.42
CA GLN A 51 -1.13 -17.20 -8.57
C GLN A 51 0.06 -16.24 -8.59
N PHE A 52 -0.01 -15.13 -7.86
CA PHE A 52 1.02 -14.09 -7.84
C PHE A 52 2.03 -14.26 -6.70
N TYR A 53 1.91 -15.29 -5.84
CA TYR A 53 2.75 -15.41 -4.64
C TYR A 53 4.16 -15.97 -4.82
N LEU A 54 4.51 -16.47 -6.01
CA LEU A 54 5.75 -17.22 -6.24
C LEU A 54 7.03 -16.48 -5.81
N ASN A 55 7.19 -15.21 -6.21
CA ASN A 55 8.35 -14.38 -5.89
C ASN A 55 7.98 -12.88 -5.99
N GLU A 56 8.93 -11.98 -5.73
CA GLU A 56 8.73 -10.54 -5.77
C GLU A 56 8.26 -10.02 -7.14
N TYR A 57 8.68 -10.67 -8.25
CA TYR A 57 8.30 -10.27 -9.62
C TYR A 57 6.87 -10.69 -9.96
N THR A 58 6.45 -11.89 -9.57
CA THR A 58 5.05 -12.29 -9.73
C THR A 58 4.18 -11.46 -8.80
N ARG A 59 4.64 -11.17 -7.59
CA ARG A 59 3.83 -10.45 -6.60
C ARG A 59 3.61 -9.00 -6.97
N VAL A 60 4.63 -8.31 -7.49
CA VAL A 60 4.47 -6.92 -7.97
C VAL A 60 3.57 -6.82 -9.21
N ALA A 61 3.41 -7.91 -9.97
CA ALA A 61 2.59 -7.91 -11.17
C ALA A 61 1.09 -7.70 -10.87
N LEU A 62 0.57 -8.18 -9.73
CA LEU A 62 -0.85 -8.00 -9.41
C LEU A 62 -1.22 -6.52 -9.15
N PRO A 63 -0.53 -5.75 -8.29
CA PRO A 63 -0.80 -4.33 -8.15
C PRO A 63 -0.66 -3.54 -9.47
N LEU A 64 0.30 -3.92 -10.33
CA LEU A 64 0.44 -3.31 -11.67
C LEU A 64 -0.72 -3.65 -12.59
N LEU A 65 -1.21 -4.89 -12.56
CA LEU A 65 -2.39 -5.32 -13.31
C LEU A 65 -3.63 -4.54 -12.85
N LEU A 66 -3.86 -4.47 -11.54
CA LEU A 66 -4.99 -3.73 -10.96
C LEU A 66 -4.95 -2.24 -11.33
N GLU A 67 -3.76 -1.64 -11.41
CA GLU A 67 -3.61 -0.26 -11.90
C GLU A 67 -4.09 -0.09 -13.34
N LYS A 68 -3.95 -1.10 -14.19
CA LYS A 68 -4.42 -1.06 -15.59
C LYS A 68 -5.89 -1.40 -15.72
N GLU A 69 -6.39 -2.34 -14.93
CA GLU A 69 -7.76 -2.86 -15.02
C GLU A 69 -8.78 -1.99 -14.26
N VAL A 70 -8.36 -1.25 -13.23
CA VAL A 70 -9.27 -0.49 -12.37
C VAL A 70 -8.98 1.00 -12.44
N PHE A 71 -9.90 1.75 -13.06
CA PHE A 71 -9.80 3.20 -13.19
C PHE A 71 -9.62 3.89 -11.82
N GLY A 72 -8.59 4.72 -11.70
CA GLY A 72 -8.31 5.51 -10.50
C GLY A 72 -7.65 4.72 -9.37
N LEU A 73 -7.35 3.42 -9.55
CA LEU A 73 -6.62 2.61 -8.58
C LEU A 73 -5.12 2.58 -8.93
N GLY A 74 -4.38 3.64 -8.63
CA GLY A 74 -2.93 3.66 -8.85
C GLY A 74 -2.17 2.57 -8.08
N PHE A 75 -0.96 2.23 -8.49
CA PHE A 75 -0.15 1.15 -7.88
C PHE A 75 -0.15 1.14 -6.34
N ALA A 76 0.13 2.28 -5.69
CA ALA A 76 0.15 2.37 -4.23
C ALA A 76 -1.21 2.11 -3.58
N LEU A 77 -2.32 2.46 -4.25
CA LEU A 77 -3.67 2.14 -3.78
C LEU A 77 -4.02 0.67 -4.03
N ALA A 78 -3.58 0.09 -5.14
CA ALA A 78 -3.74 -1.35 -5.39
C ALA A 78 -3.01 -2.20 -4.34
N CYS A 79 -1.78 -1.81 -3.97
CA CYS A 79 -1.05 -2.42 -2.86
C CYS A 79 -1.80 -2.30 -1.52
N ASP A 80 -2.36 -1.12 -1.23
CA ASP A 80 -3.12 -0.86 0.00
C ASP A 80 -4.39 -1.70 0.05
N PHE A 81 -5.12 -1.78 -1.07
CA PHE A 81 -6.30 -2.62 -1.22
C PHE A 81 -5.96 -4.08 -0.89
N LEU A 82 -4.92 -4.64 -1.50
CA LEU A 82 -4.55 -6.03 -1.26
C LEU A 82 -4.14 -6.27 0.20
N LYS A 83 -3.24 -5.45 0.76
CA LYS A 83 -2.73 -5.70 2.12
C LYS A 83 -3.82 -5.56 3.19
N GLU A 84 -4.73 -4.60 3.04
CA GLU A 84 -5.76 -4.32 4.04
C GLU A 84 -7.01 -5.21 3.88
N ASN A 85 -7.15 -5.94 2.77
CA ASN A 85 -8.29 -6.84 2.50
C ASN A 85 -7.91 -8.33 2.51
N GLY A 86 -7.00 -8.73 3.41
CA GLY A 86 -6.75 -10.15 3.68
C GLY A 86 -5.59 -10.79 2.91
N TYR A 87 -4.79 -10.01 2.18
CA TYR A 87 -3.61 -10.51 1.47
C TYR A 87 -2.30 -9.98 2.08
N PRO A 88 -1.88 -10.49 3.25
CA PRO A 88 -0.75 -9.94 4.03
C PRO A 88 0.64 -10.18 3.40
N LYS A 89 0.68 -10.91 2.29
CA LYS A 89 1.88 -11.09 1.46
C LYS A 89 2.17 -9.88 0.55
N PHE A 90 1.27 -8.92 0.47
CA PHE A 90 1.49 -7.64 -0.20
C PHE A 90 1.89 -6.55 0.80
N VAL A 91 2.51 -5.50 0.28
CA VAL A 91 2.94 -4.31 1.03
C VAL A 91 2.69 -3.05 0.22
N LYS A 92 2.51 -1.93 0.91
CA LYS A 92 2.42 -0.60 0.30
C LYS A 92 3.77 0.11 0.44
N PRO A 93 4.39 0.57 -0.66
CA PRO A 93 5.62 1.37 -0.59
C PRO A 93 5.29 2.82 -0.17
N ASP A 94 4.87 3.01 1.08
CA ASP A 94 4.52 4.32 1.63
C ASP A 94 5.74 5.16 2.02
N VAL A 95 5.48 6.38 2.48
CA VAL A 95 6.54 7.36 2.83
C VAL A 95 7.44 6.91 3.99
N HIS A 96 6.96 6.05 4.89
CA HIS A 96 7.76 5.53 6.01
C HIS A 96 8.62 4.37 5.54
N ILE A 97 8.03 3.43 4.79
CA ILE A 97 8.75 2.29 4.20
C ILE A 97 9.88 2.77 3.29
N LYS A 98 9.57 3.68 2.36
CA LYS A 98 10.58 4.27 1.45
C LYS A 98 11.74 4.90 2.21
N ALA A 99 11.42 5.77 3.17
CA ALA A 99 12.43 6.49 3.92
C ALA A 99 13.30 5.56 4.78
N ILE A 100 12.72 4.52 5.39
CA ILE A 100 13.46 3.57 6.21
C ILE A 100 14.33 2.67 5.32
N PHE A 101 13.77 2.05 4.28
CA PHE A 101 14.50 1.12 3.41
C PHE A 101 15.65 1.79 2.68
N HIS A 102 15.44 3.01 2.17
CA HIS A 102 16.53 3.82 1.63
C HIS A 102 17.49 4.25 2.75
N GLY A 103 16.93 4.70 3.86
CA GLY A 103 17.67 5.22 5.01
C GLY A 103 18.67 4.23 5.59
N ILE A 104 18.35 2.94 5.62
CA ILE A 104 19.22 1.89 6.16
C ILE A 104 19.97 1.10 5.08
N GLY A 105 19.82 1.47 3.80
CA GLY A 105 20.60 0.91 2.69
C GLY A 105 20.07 -0.38 2.08
N ILE A 106 18.87 -0.83 2.45
CA ILE A 106 18.24 -2.02 1.85
C ILE A 106 17.83 -1.73 0.40
N SER A 107 17.24 -0.55 0.16
CA SER A 107 16.81 -0.13 -1.17
C SER A 107 17.71 0.95 -1.73
N LYS A 108 18.09 0.78 -3.01
CA LYS A 108 18.89 1.76 -3.78
C LYS A 108 18.05 2.69 -4.64
N SER A 109 16.75 2.41 -4.75
CA SER A 109 15.78 3.10 -5.60
C SER A 109 14.65 3.64 -4.73
N ASP A 110 14.13 4.80 -5.09
CA ASP A 110 12.96 5.40 -4.43
C ASP A 110 11.65 5.09 -5.16
N SER A 111 11.72 4.26 -6.21
CA SER A 111 10.55 3.88 -6.99
C SER A 111 9.64 2.93 -6.19
N ASP A 112 8.32 3.13 -6.28
CA ASP A 112 7.34 2.26 -5.64
C ASP A 112 7.51 0.79 -6.04
N TYR A 113 7.87 0.56 -7.29
CA TYR A 113 8.10 -0.75 -7.88
C TYR A 113 9.31 -1.47 -7.24
N ASP A 114 10.43 -0.79 -7.07
CA ASP A 114 11.63 -1.40 -6.50
C ASP A 114 11.50 -1.56 -4.99
N ILE A 115 10.97 -0.54 -4.30
CA ILE A 115 10.71 -0.61 -2.85
C ILE A 115 9.76 -1.76 -2.51
N PHE A 116 8.70 -1.96 -3.30
CA PHE A 116 7.81 -3.09 -3.12
C PHE A 116 8.59 -4.40 -3.14
N LYS A 117 9.39 -4.65 -4.19
CA LYS A 117 10.14 -5.90 -4.33
C LYS A 117 11.19 -6.08 -3.23
N ASP A 118 11.88 -5.01 -2.86
CA ASP A 118 12.90 -5.05 -1.81
C ASP A 118 12.29 -5.39 -0.45
N VAL A 119 11.09 -4.87 -0.14
CA VAL A 119 10.36 -5.28 1.06
C VAL A 119 9.95 -6.75 0.98
N ILE A 120 9.48 -7.23 -0.17
CA ILE A 120 9.16 -8.67 -0.34
C ILE A 120 10.39 -9.54 -0.05
N ARG A 121 11.55 -9.23 -0.65
CA ARG A 121 12.79 -9.98 -0.42
C ARG A 121 13.24 -9.91 1.04
N PHE A 122 13.24 -8.72 1.62
CA PHE A 122 13.59 -8.52 3.02
C PHE A 122 12.71 -9.36 3.95
N SER A 123 11.39 -9.38 3.71
CA SER A 123 10.44 -10.19 4.45
C SER A 123 10.71 -11.69 4.32
N GLU A 124 11.04 -12.16 3.12
CA GLU A 124 11.40 -13.57 2.87
C GLU A 124 12.69 -13.96 3.61
N ASP A 125 13.70 -13.10 3.60
CA ASP A 125 14.97 -13.32 4.30
C ASP A 125 14.79 -13.44 5.82
N ILE A 126 13.94 -12.59 6.42
CA ILE A 126 13.65 -12.65 7.86
C ILE A 126 12.51 -13.62 8.22
N LYS A 127 11.92 -14.30 7.23
CA LYS A 127 10.79 -15.24 7.38
C LYS A 127 9.55 -14.62 8.02
N GLU A 128 9.27 -13.35 7.71
CA GLU A 128 8.09 -12.62 8.19
C GLU A 128 7.16 -12.24 7.03
N LEU A 129 5.92 -11.89 7.36
CA LEU A 129 4.99 -11.36 6.36
C LEU A 129 5.34 -9.89 6.01
N PRO A 130 5.27 -9.49 4.73
CA PRO A 130 5.38 -8.09 4.32
C PRO A 130 4.47 -7.13 5.09
N TYR A 131 3.26 -7.58 5.42
CA TYR A 131 2.35 -6.84 6.29
C TYR A 131 2.93 -6.56 7.69
N CYS A 132 3.64 -7.51 8.31
CA CYS A 132 4.26 -7.30 9.62
C CYS A 132 5.38 -6.26 9.54
N VAL A 133 6.21 -6.33 8.50
CA VAL A 133 7.28 -5.37 8.22
C VAL A 133 6.70 -3.97 7.99
N ASP A 134 5.65 -3.87 7.17
CA ASP A 134 4.89 -2.64 6.92
C ASP A 134 4.38 -2.00 8.22
N LYS A 135 3.63 -2.76 9.04
CA LYS A 135 3.05 -2.23 10.28
C LYS A 135 4.12 -1.83 11.29
N LEU A 136 5.21 -2.59 11.42
CA LEU A 136 6.31 -2.24 12.31
C LEU A 136 6.94 -0.91 11.91
N PHE A 137 7.35 -0.76 10.65
CA PHE A 137 8.02 0.46 10.19
C PHE A 137 7.08 1.66 10.10
N TRP A 138 5.79 1.41 9.82
CA TRP A 138 4.76 2.43 9.95
C TRP A 138 4.61 2.90 11.41
N LEU A 139 4.69 2.00 12.41
CA LEU A 139 4.68 2.38 13.82
C LEU A 139 5.95 3.15 14.22
N VAL A 140 7.12 2.74 13.74
CA VAL A 140 8.37 3.50 13.93
C VAL A 140 8.21 4.93 13.38
N GLY A 141 7.61 5.07 12.21
CA GLY A 141 7.42 6.37 11.56
C GLY A 141 6.33 7.25 12.16
N SER A 142 5.22 6.66 12.62
CA SER A 142 4.02 7.40 13.02
C SER A 142 3.82 7.50 14.53
N GLY A 143 4.35 6.54 15.30
CA GLY A 143 4.08 6.36 16.72
C GLY A 143 2.62 6.12 17.07
N ARG A 144 1.76 5.79 16.10
CA ARG A 144 0.30 5.76 16.28
C ARG A 144 -0.23 4.33 16.41
N PHE A 145 -0.61 3.94 17.61
CA PHE A 145 -1.38 2.72 17.87
C PHE A 145 -2.86 3.00 17.65
N TYR A 146 -3.28 2.97 16.38
CA TYR A 146 -4.61 3.44 15.96
C TYR A 146 -5.78 2.63 16.51
N LEU A 147 -5.57 1.37 16.88
CA LEU A 147 -6.59 0.52 17.50
C LEU A 147 -6.84 0.87 18.96
N ASP A 148 -5.81 1.35 19.66
CA ASP A 148 -5.86 1.72 21.08
C ASP A 148 -6.03 3.23 21.28
N GLU A 149 -6.11 3.99 20.17
CA GLU A 149 -6.11 5.46 20.16
C GLU A 149 -4.91 6.11 20.89
N VAL A 150 -3.80 5.37 21.02
CA VAL A 150 -2.57 5.83 21.68
C VAL A 150 -1.59 6.40 20.65
N LYS A 151 -0.94 7.50 21.01
CA LYS A 151 0.20 8.06 20.27
C LYS A 151 1.42 8.16 21.16
N ILE A 152 2.50 7.51 20.75
CA ILE A 152 3.82 7.65 21.35
C ILE A 152 4.69 8.57 20.48
N ASN A 153 5.66 9.24 21.10
CA ASN A 153 6.64 10.00 20.35
C ASN A 153 7.66 9.04 19.75
N THR A 154 7.77 9.04 18.43
CA THR A 154 8.80 8.32 17.69
C THR A 154 9.53 9.28 16.76
N ASN A 155 10.74 8.88 16.35
CA ASN A 155 11.52 9.62 15.37
C ASN A 155 12.15 8.64 14.37
N ARG A 156 11.58 8.60 13.17
CA ARG A 156 12.06 7.74 12.08
C ARG A 156 13.52 7.97 11.73
N ASP A 157 13.94 9.24 11.67
CA ASP A 157 15.28 9.59 11.21
C ASP A 157 16.33 9.29 12.29
N GLU A 158 15.95 9.42 13.57
CA GLU A 158 16.76 8.93 14.70
C GLU A 158 16.90 7.40 14.66
N PHE A 159 15.81 6.66 14.38
CA PHE A 159 15.86 5.21 14.22
C PHE A 159 16.83 4.81 13.09
N ILE A 160 16.70 5.43 11.92
CA ILE A 160 17.61 5.21 10.78
C ILE A 160 19.07 5.49 11.19
N GLY A 161 19.31 6.60 11.91
CA GLY A 161 20.64 6.97 12.40
C GLY A 161 21.23 5.94 13.37
N ARG A 162 20.42 5.40 14.28
CA ARG A 162 20.84 4.35 15.22
C ARG A 162 21.21 3.06 14.50
N ILE A 163 20.38 2.59 13.57
CA ILE A 163 20.68 1.38 12.78
C ILE A 163 21.97 1.55 11.97
N LYS A 164 22.13 2.68 11.28
CA LYS A 164 23.38 2.98 10.55
C LYS A 164 24.62 3.02 11.44
N HIS A 165 24.47 3.43 12.69
CA HIS A 165 25.57 3.44 13.65
C HIS A 165 25.89 2.02 14.17
N GLU A 166 24.87 1.22 14.46
CA GLU A 166 25.03 -0.15 14.98
C GLU A 166 25.63 -1.11 13.93
N PHE A 167 25.26 -0.97 12.66
CA PHE A 167 25.70 -1.87 11.58
C PHE A 167 26.79 -1.26 10.67
N ARG A 168 27.58 -0.32 11.21
CA ARG A 168 28.55 0.48 10.44
C ARG A 168 29.69 -0.35 9.80
N ASP A 169 29.87 -1.60 10.24
CA ASP A 169 30.94 -2.51 9.81
C ASP A 169 30.44 -3.78 9.08
N GLU A 170 29.12 -3.93 8.86
CA GLU A 170 28.51 -5.15 8.30
C GLU A 170 27.72 -4.94 6.99
N LEU A 171 27.66 -3.71 6.46
CA LEU A 171 26.95 -3.36 5.21
C LEU A 171 27.89 -2.80 4.12
#